data_AF-A0A930XWR4-F1
#
_entry.id   AF-A0A930XWR4-F1
#
_cell.length_a   1.000
_cell.length_b   1.000
_cell.length_c   1.000
_cell.angle_alpha   90.00
_cell.angle_beta   90.00
_cell.angle_gamma   90.00
#
_symmetry.space_group_name_H-M   'P 1'
#
loop_
_entity.id
_entity.type
_entity.pdbx_description
1 polymer ?
#
loop_
_entity_poly.entity_id
_entity_poly.type
_entity_poly.pdbx_seq_one_letter_code
_entity_poly.pdbx_strand_id
1 'polypeptide(L)'
;MSQIGSVLLWSSKDKLNHTRNIAGFLIPETAEEYPVNYVLDGQQRISSIYAVFSKDIEQDKTYPRYNPNLDIFEIYYDFKVKKFMAKNDVQDNIDSIIHLRNFLDVSSLFDKLKLLNTIYHEDAQNLCSKFLNYELPVVTIKYRTKEEVGLIFERINNTGTKLGTLDLMTAWTWTDDFHLHEKTTELFEDLDEKGFGSLSQNILLQAISGFLQNDTTTKAVLNLKAENIRDNWENFCEALKKAIDFVSTELLCKNIDFLPYQQQLVGLTKFYSYKSIPNAEEFNAIKRWFWRTSFSNRYSSGTTTEKMNYDIEIINLIRNKEFEGIETFKMNVSEIELINTNFSKANSLSRAFLLLMAQSHPRDLVKNIKVDLSTAFSKYNRKEFHHTFPNAFLRDNEFMKHEIFSLMNFCFLSSDSNKKITNNKPSIYFFTLIDQKEINAILESNLLPLDKTVYVEDDFKAFLERRAELVLTEIKTKI
;
A
#
# COMPACT_ATOMS: atom_id res chain seq x y z
N MET A 1 34.13 11.72 -4.46
CA MET A 1 33.58 11.42 -3.12
C MET A 1 32.07 11.37 -3.26
N SER A 2 31.46 10.22 -2.98
CA SER A 2 30.00 10.14 -2.78
C SER A 2 29.69 10.96 -1.52
N GLN A 3 28.84 11.98 -1.63
CA GLN A 3 28.42 12.78 -0.47
C GLN A 3 27.51 11.92 0.41
N ILE A 4 27.88 11.73 1.68
CA ILE A 4 26.92 11.25 2.68
C ILE A 4 25.85 12.36 2.79
N GLY A 5 24.58 12.01 2.64
CA GLY A 5 23.49 12.99 2.72
C GLY A 5 23.45 13.73 4.07
N SER A 6 22.66 14.80 4.15
CA SER A 6 22.49 15.61 5.37
C SER A 6 21.64 14.95 6.46
N VAL A 7 21.94 15.19 7.73
CA VAL A 7 21.06 14.87 8.86
C VAL A 7 20.04 15.99 9.04
N LEU A 8 18.76 15.65 9.21
CA LEU A 8 17.70 16.60 9.47
C LEU A 8 17.25 16.50 10.93
N LEU A 9 17.36 17.61 11.65
CA LEU A 9 16.96 17.74 13.05
C LEU A 9 15.76 18.67 13.20
N TRP A 10 14.95 18.44 14.22
CA TRP A 10 13.93 19.37 14.68
C TRP A 10 14.19 19.81 16.11
N SER A 11 14.42 21.10 16.29
CA SER A 11 14.58 21.72 17.59
C SER A 11 13.23 22.13 18.14
N SER A 12 12.80 21.49 19.23
CA SER A 12 11.50 21.73 19.84
C SER A 12 11.59 21.93 21.36
N LYS A 13 10.67 22.73 21.88
CA LYS A 13 10.39 22.81 23.31
C LYS A 13 9.39 21.75 23.77
N ASP A 14 8.70 21.11 22.83
CA ASP A 14 7.75 20.05 23.14
C ASP A 14 8.49 18.75 23.43
N LYS A 15 8.13 18.10 24.53
CA LYS A 15 8.58 16.74 24.83
C LYS A 15 7.80 15.76 23.96
N LEU A 16 8.51 14.96 23.18
CA LEU A 16 7.97 13.80 22.47
C LEU A 16 8.44 12.52 23.17
N ASN A 17 7.60 11.50 23.15
CA ASN A 17 8.05 10.15 23.46
C ASN A 17 9.04 9.73 22.37
N HIS A 18 10.23 9.33 22.78
CA HIS A 18 11.33 9.02 21.87
C HIS A 18 12.13 7.84 22.44
N THR A 19 12.64 7.00 21.55
CA THR A 19 13.72 6.08 21.90
C THR A 19 15.02 6.89 21.95
N ARG A 20 15.56 7.12 23.15
CA ARG A 20 16.83 7.82 23.34
C ARG A 20 18.01 7.03 22.78
N ASN A 21 17.93 5.71 22.86
CA ASN A 21 19.04 4.82 22.57
C ASN A 21 19.30 4.69 21.06
N ILE A 22 20.56 4.82 20.66
CA ILE A 22 21.00 4.83 19.26
C ILE A 22 21.60 3.46 18.95
N ALA A 23 21.15 2.80 17.87
CA ALA A 23 21.57 1.45 17.50
C ALA A 23 21.50 0.41 18.64
N GLY A 24 20.55 0.56 19.57
CA GLY A 24 20.40 -0.30 20.75
C GLY A 24 21.41 -0.04 21.86
N PHE A 25 22.32 0.93 21.72
CA PHE A 25 23.25 1.34 22.78
C PHE A 25 22.58 2.26 23.81
N LEU A 26 22.90 2.03 25.08
CA LEU A 26 22.50 2.87 26.19
C LEU A 26 23.29 4.19 26.17
N ILE A 27 22.59 5.30 25.95
CA ILE A 27 23.22 6.63 25.93
C ILE A 27 23.19 7.25 27.33
N PRO A 28 24.29 7.88 27.80
CA PRO A 28 24.32 8.56 29.09
C PRO A 28 23.18 9.56 29.26
N GLU A 29 22.65 9.69 30.47
CA GLU A 29 21.70 10.75 30.79
C GLU A 29 22.36 12.13 30.64
N THR A 30 21.61 13.05 30.05
CA THR A 30 21.98 14.46 29.88
C THR A 30 20.89 15.27 30.57
N ALA A 31 21.25 16.38 31.20
CA ALA A 31 20.27 17.29 31.77
C ALA A 31 19.24 17.71 30.71
N GLU A 32 17.97 17.86 31.11
CA GLU A 32 16.92 18.36 30.21
C GLU A 32 17.17 19.85 29.91
N GLU A 33 18.09 20.12 28.99
CA GLU A 33 18.27 21.46 28.42
C GLU A 33 17.30 21.63 27.24
N TYR A 34 16.37 22.57 27.39
CA TYR A 34 15.47 22.95 26.31
C TYR A 34 16.13 24.03 25.43
N PRO A 35 15.98 23.96 24.09
CA PRO A 35 15.19 23.01 23.31
C PRO A 35 15.90 21.68 23.00
N VAL A 36 15.13 20.59 22.85
CA VAL A 36 15.61 19.26 22.47
C VAL A 36 15.63 19.12 20.94
N ASN A 37 16.65 18.46 20.39
CA ASN A 37 16.75 18.16 18.97
C ASN A 37 16.33 16.71 18.68
N TYR A 38 15.25 16.53 17.93
CA TYR A 38 14.80 15.23 17.44
C TYR A 38 15.38 14.95 16.06
N VAL A 39 15.83 13.72 15.82
CA VAL A 39 16.27 13.29 14.48
C VAL A 39 15.04 13.00 13.63
N LEU A 40 14.84 13.78 12.56
CA LEU A 40 13.78 13.54 11.59
C LEU A 40 14.25 12.60 10.49
N ASP A 41 15.43 12.87 9.93
CA ASP A 41 16.08 12.05 8.90
C ASP A 41 17.57 11.90 9.22
N GLY A 42 18.11 10.74 8.87
CA GLY A 42 19.49 10.37 9.17
C GLY A 42 19.65 9.50 10.42
N GLN A 43 18.56 8.96 10.98
CA GLN A 43 18.64 8.05 12.14
C GLN A 43 19.57 6.86 11.86
N GLN A 44 19.44 6.19 10.72
CA GLN A 44 20.33 5.07 10.35
C GLN A 44 21.79 5.53 10.20
N ARG A 45 22.03 6.73 9.66
CA ARG A 45 23.38 7.28 9.48
C ARG A 45 24.04 7.61 10.82
N ILE A 46 23.34 8.33 11.69
CA ILE A 46 23.81 8.62 13.05
C ILE A 46 24.03 7.32 13.81
N SER A 47 23.09 6.38 13.69
CA SER A 47 23.19 5.07 14.32
C SER A 47 24.43 4.30 13.89
N SER A 48 24.71 4.20 12.59
CA SER A 48 25.90 3.52 12.09
C SER A 48 27.19 4.22 12.51
N ILE A 49 27.26 5.56 12.43
CA ILE A 49 28.45 6.31 12.84
C ILE A 49 28.73 6.10 14.33
N TYR A 50 27.71 6.31 15.18
CA TYR A 50 27.84 6.11 16.61
C TYR A 50 28.22 4.66 16.93
N ALA A 51 27.53 3.69 16.33
CA ALA A 51 27.74 2.27 16.58
C ALA A 51 29.13 1.78 16.20
N VAL A 52 29.75 2.29 15.14
CA VAL A 52 31.08 1.89 14.66
C VAL A 52 32.20 2.54 15.47
N PHE A 53 32.01 3.78 15.94
CA PHE A 53 33.09 4.55 16.58
C PHE A 53 32.97 4.68 18.10
N SER A 54 31.79 4.47 18.69
CA SER A 54 31.60 4.55 20.15
C SER A 54 32.48 3.51 20.87
N LYS A 55 32.91 3.81 22.09
CA LYS A 55 33.50 2.78 22.98
C LYS A 55 32.49 2.23 23.97
N ASP A 56 31.42 2.98 24.20
CA ASP A 56 30.32 2.58 25.07
C ASP A 56 29.40 1.66 24.27
N ILE A 57 29.51 0.37 24.57
CA ILE A 57 28.79 -0.69 23.85
C ILE A 57 27.69 -1.36 24.70
N GLU A 58 27.37 -0.81 25.88
CA GLU A 58 26.27 -1.32 26.70
C GLU A 58 24.95 -1.18 25.94
N GLN A 59 24.17 -2.26 25.88
CA GLN A 59 22.87 -2.25 25.20
C GLN A 59 21.72 -1.93 26.15
N ASP A 60 20.67 -1.32 25.61
CA ASP A 60 19.43 -1.05 26.33
C ASP A 60 18.77 -2.36 26.79
N LYS A 61 18.48 -2.44 28.10
CA LYS A 61 17.83 -3.59 28.72
C LYS A 61 16.29 -3.47 28.75
N THR A 62 15.77 -2.27 28.49
CA THR A 62 14.34 -1.95 28.54
C THR A 62 13.61 -2.56 27.33
N TYR A 63 14.24 -2.54 26.17
CA TYR A 63 13.66 -2.98 24.90
C TYR A 63 14.55 -3.99 24.15
N PRO A 64 14.86 -5.15 24.73
CA PRO A 64 15.89 -6.06 24.24
C PRO A 64 15.60 -6.65 22.85
N ARG A 65 14.33 -6.71 22.44
CA ARG A 65 13.91 -7.20 21.11
C ARG A 65 14.45 -6.33 19.96
N TYR A 66 14.77 -5.06 20.23
CA TYR A 66 15.25 -4.09 19.23
C TYR A 66 16.78 -3.96 19.21
N ASN A 67 17.50 -4.73 20.03
CA ASN A 67 18.95 -4.67 20.09
C ASN A 67 19.57 -5.40 18.89
N PRO A 68 20.39 -4.72 18.07
CA PRO A 68 21.09 -5.38 16.97
C PRO A 68 22.19 -6.30 17.50
N ASN A 69 22.61 -7.25 16.65
CA ASN A 69 23.88 -7.94 16.88
C ASN A 69 25.02 -6.93 16.75
N LEU A 70 25.79 -6.72 17.82
CA LEU A 70 26.88 -5.75 17.87
C LEU A 70 28.02 -6.07 16.89
N ASP A 71 28.21 -7.33 16.52
CA ASP A 71 29.28 -7.75 15.61
C ASP A 71 29.18 -7.07 14.23
N ILE A 72 27.99 -6.60 13.81
CA ILE A 72 27.81 -5.89 12.55
C ILE A 72 28.52 -4.53 12.52
N PHE A 73 28.86 -3.98 13.70
CA PHE A 73 29.53 -2.69 13.85
C PHE A 73 31.03 -2.81 14.14
N GLU A 74 31.53 -4.04 14.33
CA GLU A 74 32.93 -4.33 14.57
C GLU A 74 33.69 -4.34 13.23
N ILE A 75 34.10 -3.14 12.79
CA ILE A 75 34.72 -2.91 11.48
C ILE A 75 36.20 -2.60 11.65
N TYR A 76 37.03 -3.33 10.90
CA TYR A 76 38.48 -3.20 10.88
C TYR A 76 38.93 -2.66 9.53
N TYR A 77 40.05 -1.94 9.49
CA TYR A 77 40.72 -1.59 8.24
C TYR A 77 42.06 -2.29 8.15
N ASP A 78 42.25 -3.08 7.09
CA ASP A 78 43.53 -3.70 6.77
C ASP A 78 44.29 -2.85 5.76
N PHE A 79 45.43 -2.31 6.19
CA PHE A 79 46.32 -1.46 5.40
C PHE A 79 47.11 -2.23 4.33
N LYS A 80 47.29 -3.54 4.51
CA LYS A 80 47.97 -4.39 3.53
C LYS A 80 47.12 -4.62 2.29
N VAL A 81 45.85 -5.02 2.49
CA VAL A 81 44.91 -5.27 1.38
C VAL A 81 44.04 -4.06 1.03
N LYS A 82 44.12 -2.99 1.82
CA LYS A 82 43.40 -1.71 1.66
C LYS A 82 41.88 -1.87 1.63
N LYS A 83 41.34 -2.67 2.56
CA LYS A 83 39.91 -2.96 2.66
C LYS A 83 39.38 -2.83 4.09
N PHE A 84 38.11 -2.42 4.19
CA PHE A 84 37.33 -2.58 5.40
C PHE A 84 36.89 -4.04 5.52
N MET A 85 37.02 -4.62 6.72
CA MET A 85 36.69 -6.01 7.01
C MET A 85 35.78 -6.08 8.23
N ALA A 86 34.78 -6.96 8.19
CA ALA A 86 34.01 -7.29 9.39
C ALA A 86 34.86 -8.15 10.32
N LYS A 87 34.54 -8.15 11.62
CA LYS A 87 35.22 -8.95 12.66
C LYS A 87 35.49 -10.40 12.26
N ASN A 88 34.55 -11.05 11.58
CA ASN A 88 34.67 -12.46 11.18
C ASN A 88 35.64 -12.70 10.01
N ASP A 89 35.96 -11.66 9.24
CA ASP A 89 36.85 -11.72 8.08
C ASP A 89 38.30 -11.33 8.44
N VAL A 90 38.53 -10.91 9.68
CA VAL A 90 39.86 -10.56 10.18
C VAL A 90 40.69 -11.82 10.39
N GLN A 91 41.75 -11.96 9.60
CA GLN A 91 42.81 -12.95 9.85
C GLN A 91 43.70 -12.46 11.00
N ASP A 92 44.42 -13.36 11.69
CA ASP A 92 45.30 -13.09 12.87
C ASP A 92 46.48 -12.12 12.60
N ASN A 93 46.47 -11.37 11.51
CA ASN A 93 47.54 -10.48 11.09
C ASN A 93 47.43 -9.11 11.81
N ILE A 94 47.90 -9.06 13.05
CA ILE A 94 47.78 -7.90 13.96
C ILE A 94 48.58 -6.68 13.47
N ASP A 95 49.62 -6.87 12.64
CA ASP A 95 50.57 -5.80 12.25
C ASP A 95 50.12 -4.93 11.07
N SER A 96 48.98 -5.25 10.44
CA SER A 96 48.45 -4.47 9.30
C SER A 96 47.03 -3.97 9.51
N ILE A 97 46.43 -4.16 10.69
CA ILE A 97 45.00 -3.95 10.91
C ILE A 97 44.74 -3.00 12.08
N ILE A 98 43.79 -2.08 11.93
CA ILE A 98 43.25 -1.29 13.05
C ILE A 98 41.73 -1.37 13.08
N HIS A 99 41.17 -1.59 14.29
CA HIS A 99 39.75 -1.51 14.57
C HIS A 99 39.27 -0.04 14.60
N LEU A 100 38.19 0.28 13.86
CA LEU A 100 37.70 1.65 13.67
C LEU A 100 37.32 2.38 14.97
N ARG A 101 36.86 1.68 16.02
CA ARG A 101 36.60 2.29 17.35
C ARG A 101 37.81 3.04 17.93
N ASN A 102 39.02 2.74 17.46
CA ASN A 102 40.25 3.40 17.92
C ASN A 102 40.63 4.63 17.09
N PHE A 103 39.90 4.97 16.01
CA PHE A 103 40.28 6.07 15.12
C PHE A 103 39.97 7.45 15.72
N LEU A 104 38.82 7.62 16.38
CA LEU A 104 38.40 8.96 16.86
C LEU A 104 39.06 9.37 18.19
N ASP A 105 39.64 8.42 18.92
CA ASP A 105 40.35 8.70 20.17
C ASP A 105 41.87 8.66 19.96
N VAL A 106 42.51 9.81 20.14
CA VAL A 106 43.95 10.00 19.92
C VAL A 106 44.78 9.03 20.75
N SER A 107 44.42 8.81 22.03
CA SER A 107 45.17 7.91 22.91
C SER A 107 45.14 6.47 22.39
N SER A 108 43.94 5.97 22.04
CA SER A 108 43.78 4.61 21.53
C SER A 108 44.45 4.42 20.17
N LEU A 109 44.40 5.43 19.31
CA LEU A 109 45.09 5.40 18.02
C LEU A 109 46.61 5.27 18.20
N PHE A 110 47.20 6.07 19.11
CA PHE A 110 48.64 5.98 19.39
C PHE A 110 49.06 4.59 19.86
N ASP A 111 48.27 3.95 20.73
CA ASP A 111 48.57 2.60 21.18
C ASP A 111 48.44 1.55 20.07
N LYS A 112 47.48 1.71 19.15
CA LYS A 112 47.37 0.84 17.98
C LYS A 112 48.46 1.07 16.95
N LEU A 113 48.94 2.30 16.77
CA LEU A 113 50.08 2.60 15.91
C LEU A 113 51.37 1.91 16.38
N LYS A 114 51.57 1.70 17.69
CA LYS A 114 52.73 0.94 18.21
C LYS A 114 52.73 -0.52 17.78
N LEU A 115 51.55 -1.10 17.56
CA LEU A 115 51.37 -2.49 17.13
C LEU A 115 51.37 -2.63 15.60
N LEU A 116 51.03 -1.55 14.89
CA LEU A 116 51.02 -1.50 13.44
C LEU A 116 52.45 -1.39 12.89
N ASN A 117 52.72 -2.12 11.81
CA ASN A 117 53.96 -2.01 11.07
C ASN A 117 54.18 -0.55 10.62
N THR A 118 55.41 -0.04 10.81
CA THR A 118 55.77 1.36 10.55
C THR A 118 55.52 1.79 9.11
N ILE A 119 55.54 0.86 8.17
CA ILE A 119 55.22 1.12 6.75
C ILE A 119 53.78 1.63 6.55
N TYR A 120 52.86 1.33 7.46
CA TYR A 120 51.44 1.72 7.36
C TYR A 120 51.08 2.95 8.21
N HIS A 121 52.04 3.54 8.95
CA HIS A 121 51.76 4.65 9.86
C HIS A 121 51.21 5.88 9.15
N GLU A 122 51.80 6.25 8.01
CA GLU A 122 51.34 7.39 7.21
C GLU A 122 49.93 7.14 6.65
N ASP A 123 49.66 5.93 6.12
CA ASP A 123 48.35 5.55 5.62
C ASP A 123 47.29 5.56 6.73
N ALA A 124 47.63 5.09 7.94
CA ALA A 124 46.75 5.10 9.10
C ALA A 124 46.43 6.52 9.57
N GLN A 125 47.43 7.41 9.63
CA GLN A 125 47.22 8.82 9.96
C GLN A 125 46.34 9.52 8.92
N ASN A 126 46.59 9.28 7.63
CA ASN A 126 45.80 9.83 6.54
C ASN A 126 44.34 9.35 6.55
N LEU A 127 44.12 8.06 6.81
CA LEU A 127 42.76 7.51 6.90
C LEU A 127 42.02 8.05 8.12
N CYS A 128 42.67 8.11 9.28
CA CYS A 128 42.09 8.70 10.48
C CYS A 128 41.72 10.17 10.28
N SER A 129 42.61 10.96 9.67
CA SER A 129 42.37 12.36 9.34
C SER A 129 41.15 12.55 8.44
N LYS A 130 40.88 11.63 7.51
CA LYS A 130 39.66 11.66 6.69
C LYS A 130 38.38 11.49 7.50
N PHE A 131 38.38 10.66 8.54
CA PHE A 131 37.22 10.48 9.41
C PHE A 131 37.03 11.65 10.38
N LEU A 132 38.11 12.14 10.99
CA LEU A 132 38.07 13.26 11.93
C LEU A 132 37.64 14.58 11.27
N ASN A 133 38.07 14.82 10.04
CA ASN A 133 37.77 16.05 9.30
C ASN A 133 36.53 15.93 8.41
N TYR A 134 35.77 14.82 8.48
CA TYR A 134 34.55 14.69 7.71
C TYR A 134 33.43 15.55 8.32
N GLU A 135 33.02 16.58 7.61
CA GLU A 135 31.87 17.40 8.00
C GLU A 135 30.56 16.76 7.54
N LEU A 136 29.70 16.39 8.50
CA LEU A 136 28.36 15.91 8.21
C LEU A 136 27.39 17.10 8.14
N PRO A 137 26.73 17.37 7.00
CA PRO A 137 25.78 18.47 6.92
C PRO A 137 24.59 18.22 7.85
N VAL A 138 24.31 19.16 8.76
CA VAL A 138 23.16 19.11 9.66
C VAL A 138 22.22 20.27 9.34
N VAL A 139 20.96 19.95 9.04
CA VAL A 139 19.90 20.93 8.83
C VAL A 139 18.97 20.88 10.04
N THR A 140 18.86 21.97 10.79
CA THR A 140 17.99 22.04 11.97
C THR A 140 16.79 22.94 11.71
N ILE A 141 15.60 22.35 11.75
CA ILE A 141 14.32 23.07 11.70
C ILE A 141 14.05 23.64 13.10
N LYS A 142 13.81 24.94 13.18
CA LYS A 142 13.50 25.66 14.44
C LYS A 142 12.16 26.38 14.31
N TYR A 143 11.50 26.62 15.45
CA TYR A 143 10.27 27.43 15.54
C TYR A 143 9.12 26.92 14.66
N ARG A 144 9.03 25.61 14.48
CA ARG A 144 7.95 24.94 13.77
C ARG A 144 7.20 24.03 14.70
N THR A 145 5.89 23.99 14.51
CA THR A 145 5.02 23.08 15.26
C THR A 145 5.22 21.64 14.77
N LYS A 146 4.72 20.66 15.55
CA LYS A 146 4.76 19.23 15.18
C LYS A 146 4.16 18.99 13.79
N GLU A 147 3.09 19.72 13.47
CA GLU A 147 2.34 19.58 12.22
C GLU A 147 3.13 20.11 11.01
N GLU A 148 3.74 21.28 11.14
CA GLU A 148 4.56 21.88 10.08
C GLU A 148 5.77 21.00 9.76
N VAL A 149 6.35 20.35 10.78
CA VAL A 149 7.48 19.44 10.63
C VAL A 149 7.07 18.15 9.92
N GLY A 150 5.91 17.57 10.26
CA GLY A 150 5.39 16.39 9.57
C GLY A 150 5.21 16.63 8.05
N LEU A 151 4.71 17.80 7.66
CA LEU A 151 4.56 18.19 6.25
C LEU A 151 5.91 18.40 5.54
N ILE A 152 6.89 18.98 6.22
CA ILE A 152 8.25 19.13 5.69
C ILE A 152 8.88 17.75 5.48
N PHE A 153 8.72 16.85 6.45
CA PHE A 153 9.23 15.48 6.38
C PHE A 153 8.62 14.69 5.22
N GLU A 154 7.30 14.71 5.07
CA GLU A 154 6.60 14.04 3.96
C GLU A 154 7.09 14.52 2.59
N ARG A 155 7.35 15.83 2.46
CA ARG A 155 7.85 16.41 1.21
C ARG A 155 9.30 16.01 0.91
N ILE A 156 10.17 16.03 1.91
CA ILE A 156 11.60 15.70 1.77
C ILE A 156 11.79 14.20 1.51
N ASN A 157 11.00 13.34 2.16
CA ASN A 157 11.17 11.88 2.12
C ASN A 157 10.63 11.19 0.85
N ASN A 158 10.44 11.94 -0.25
CA ASN A 158 9.96 11.42 -1.53
C ASN A 158 11.04 10.71 -2.38
N THR A 159 12.30 10.69 -1.95
CA THR A 159 13.43 10.14 -2.72
C THR A 159 14.16 8.96 -2.05
N GLY A 160 13.79 8.55 -0.82
CA GLY A 160 14.38 7.43 -0.07
C GLY A 160 13.37 6.35 0.34
N THR A 161 13.74 5.48 1.30
CA THR A 161 12.81 4.53 1.93
C THR A 161 11.73 5.32 2.66
N LYS A 162 10.51 5.32 2.11
CA LYS A 162 9.40 6.15 2.58
C LYS A 162 9.09 5.82 4.05
N LEU A 163 9.44 6.71 4.97
CA LEU A 163 8.76 6.77 6.26
C LEU A 163 7.43 7.49 6.03
N GLY A 164 6.32 6.84 6.35
CA GLY A 164 4.97 7.31 6.12
C GLY A 164 4.45 8.19 7.26
N THR A 165 3.33 8.88 7.03
CA THR A 165 2.57 9.59 8.07
C THR A 165 2.26 8.71 9.28
N LEU A 166 2.12 7.39 9.07
CA LEU A 166 1.94 6.41 10.14
C LEU A 166 3.14 6.34 11.08
N ASP A 167 4.37 6.48 10.58
CA ASP A 167 5.57 6.41 11.43
C ASP A 167 5.68 7.64 12.34
N LEU A 168 5.32 8.82 11.81
CA LEU A 168 5.20 10.05 12.60
C LEU A 168 4.09 9.92 13.64
N MET A 169 2.92 9.40 13.25
CA MET A 169 1.82 9.16 14.18
C MET A 169 2.14 8.09 15.21
N THR A 170 2.95 7.08 14.88
CA THR A 170 3.38 6.04 15.81
C THR A 170 4.24 6.66 16.92
N ALA A 171 5.13 7.59 16.58
CA ALA A 171 5.91 8.33 17.58
C ALA A 171 5.01 9.18 18.52
N TRP A 172 3.88 9.68 18.03
CA TRP A 172 2.93 10.47 18.82
C TRP A 172 1.96 9.62 19.65
N THR A 173 1.64 8.42 19.18
CA THR A 173 0.69 7.50 19.81
C THR A 173 1.34 6.50 20.75
N TRP A 174 2.68 6.53 20.86
CA TRP A 174 3.43 5.66 21.75
C TRP A 174 3.11 5.91 23.22
N THR A 175 2.46 4.95 23.85
CA THR A 175 2.27 4.86 25.32
C THR A 175 2.62 3.44 25.77
N ASP A 176 2.95 3.22 27.04
CA ASP A 176 3.30 1.87 27.55
C ASP A 176 2.21 0.81 27.27
N ASP A 177 0.95 1.24 27.10
CA ASP A 177 -0.21 0.37 26.89
C ASP A 177 -0.75 0.36 25.44
N PHE A 178 -0.23 1.20 24.53
CA PHE A 178 -0.74 1.28 23.15
C PHE A 178 0.34 1.69 22.13
N HIS A 179 0.50 0.87 21.11
CA HIS A 179 1.38 1.09 19.97
C HIS A 179 0.60 0.94 18.65
N LEU A 180 0.34 2.06 17.98
CA LEU A 180 -0.48 2.08 16.75
C LEU A 180 0.09 1.19 15.64
N HIS A 181 1.41 1.14 15.49
CA HIS A 181 2.07 0.30 14.49
C HIS A 181 1.83 -1.19 14.75
N GLU A 182 2.00 -1.65 15.99
CA GLU A 182 1.79 -3.05 16.37
C GLU A 182 0.31 -3.43 16.19
N LYS A 183 -0.61 -2.58 16.67
CA LYS A 183 -2.05 -2.78 16.51
C LYS A 183 -2.49 -2.80 15.06
N THR A 184 -1.90 -1.96 14.21
CA THR A 184 -2.13 -1.97 12.77
C THR A 184 -1.62 -3.26 12.12
N THR A 185 -0.47 -3.76 12.59
CA THR A 185 0.11 -5.02 12.10
C THR A 185 -0.81 -6.19 12.44
N GLU A 186 -1.26 -6.29 13.70
CA GLU A 186 -2.23 -7.29 14.16
C GLU A 186 -3.52 -7.26 13.30
N LEU A 187 -4.07 -6.05 13.07
CA LEU A 187 -5.26 -5.88 12.23
C LEU A 187 -5.02 -6.35 10.79
N PHE A 188 -3.85 -6.08 10.22
CA PHE A 188 -3.55 -6.51 8.85
C PHE A 188 -3.30 -8.01 8.73
N GLU A 189 -2.73 -8.65 9.76
CA GLU A 189 -2.61 -10.10 9.86
C GLU A 189 -4.02 -10.75 9.89
N ASP A 190 -4.93 -10.25 10.73
CA ASP A 190 -6.33 -10.70 10.78
C ASP A 190 -7.03 -10.62 9.41
N LEU A 191 -6.76 -9.55 8.65
CA LEU A 191 -7.38 -9.36 7.32
C LEU A 191 -6.74 -10.23 6.24
N ASP A 192 -5.44 -10.50 6.33
CA ASP A 192 -4.74 -11.40 5.40
C ASP A 192 -5.10 -12.87 5.65
N GLU A 193 -5.31 -13.27 6.90
CA GLU A 193 -5.84 -14.61 7.24
C GLU A 193 -7.20 -14.87 6.59
N LYS A 194 -8.04 -13.83 6.46
CA LYS A 194 -9.32 -13.89 5.74
C LYS A 194 -9.18 -13.78 4.21
N GLY A 195 -7.96 -13.59 3.70
CA GLY A 195 -7.66 -13.45 2.27
C GLY A 195 -8.02 -12.10 1.66
N PHE A 196 -8.44 -11.11 2.48
CA PHE A 196 -8.81 -9.79 1.97
C PHE A 196 -7.59 -8.94 1.61
N GLY A 197 -6.49 -9.11 2.34
CA GLY A 197 -5.26 -8.32 2.21
C GLY A 197 -5.30 -7.03 3.02
N SER A 198 -4.29 -6.17 2.82
CA SER A 198 -4.04 -5.00 3.66
C SER A 198 -4.39 -3.68 2.96
N LEU A 199 -4.92 -2.73 3.74
CA LEU A 199 -5.13 -1.36 3.29
C LEU A 199 -3.77 -0.65 3.17
N SER A 200 -3.69 0.34 2.30
CA SER A 200 -2.56 1.27 2.35
C SER A 200 -2.60 2.07 3.67
N GLN A 201 -1.42 2.33 4.25
CA GLN A 201 -1.31 3.04 5.53
C GLN A 201 -2.05 4.39 5.52
N ASN A 202 -1.99 5.12 4.41
CA ASN A 202 -2.68 6.41 4.29
C ASN A 202 -4.21 6.24 4.38
N ILE A 203 -4.78 5.27 3.66
CA ILE A 203 -6.23 5.02 3.71
C ILE A 203 -6.66 4.54 5.11
N LEU A 204 -5.85 3.73 5.80
CA LEU A 204 -6.12 3.34 7.18
C LEU A 204 -6.22 4.57 8.10
N LEU A 205 -5.23 5.46 8.05
CA LEU A 205 -5.24 6.69 8.84
C LEU A 205 -6.41 7.61 8.50
N GLN A 206 -6.74 7.73 7.21
CA GLN A 206 -7.92 8.46 6.75
C GLN A 206 -9.23 7.82 7.23
N ALA A 207 -9.30 6.49 7.29
CA ALA A 207 -10.43 5.76 7.84
C ALA A 207 -10.58 6.01 9.34
N ILE A 208 -9.49 5.98 10.12
CA ILE A 208 -9.48 6.31 11.55
C ILE A 208 -9.95 7.76 11.75
N SER A 209 -9.40 8.69 10.97
CA SER A 209 -9.76 10.11 11.06
C SER A 209 -11.23 10.37 10.68
N GLY A 210 -11.71 9.79 9.59
CA GLY A 210 -13.12 9.88 9.19
C GLY A 210 -14.07 9.25 10.22
N PHE A 211 -13.66 8.12 10.80
CA PHE A 211 -14.40 7.45 11.88
C PHE A 211 -14.55 8.35 13.10
N LEU A 212 -13.46 8.96 13.58
CA LEU A 212 -13.45 9.75 14.82
C LEU A 212 -14.03 11.16 14.66
N GLN A 213 -13.70 11.86 13.58
CA GLN A 213 -13.93 13.31 13.46
C GLN A 213 -14.59 13.76 12.15
N ASN A 214 -15.03 12.83 11.30
CA ASN A 214 -15.65 13.12 9.98
C ASN A 214 -14.74 13.90 9.02
N ASP A 215 -13.43 13.89 9.24
CA ASP A 215 -12.48 14.62 8.42
C ASP A 215 -11.30 13.70 8.08
N THR A 216 -10.99 13.57 6.80
CA THR A 216 -9.95 12.70 6.24
C THR A 216 -8.75 13.48 5.71
N THR A 217 -8.76 14.82 5.85
CA THR A 217 -7.64 15.67 5.40
C THR A 217 -6.36 15.33 6.15
N THR A 218 -5.21 15.54 5.49
CA THR A 218 -3.90 15.32 6.11
C THR A 218 -3.76 16.09 7.43
N LYS A 219 -4.29 17.32 7.48
CA LYS A 219 -4.30 18.13 8.71
C LYS A 219 -5.08 17.44 9.83
N ALA A 220 -6.25 16.90 9.53
CA ALA A 220 -7.07 16.19 10.51
C ALA A 220 -6.38 14.91 11.02
N VAL A 221 -5.80 14.13 10.09
CA VAL A 221 -5.02 12.92 10.41
C VAL A 221 -3.85 13.24 11.35
N LEU A 222 -3.07 14.28 11.06
CA LEU A 222 -1.93 14.69 11.89
C LEU A 222 -2.35 15.24 13.26
N ASN A 223 -3.57 15.75 13.39
CA ASN A 223 -4.10 16.28 14.65
C ASN A 223 -4.81 15.22 15.51
N LEU A 224 -4.82 13.95 15.08
CA LEU A 224 -5.41 12.88 15.87
C LEU A 224 -4.65 12.70 17.19
N LYS A 225 -5.40 12.76 18.29
CA LYS A 225 -4.87 12.53 19.63
C LYS A 225 -4.71 11.04 19.91
N ALA A 226 -3.60 10.68 20.55
CA ALA A 226 -3.27 9.30 20.87
C ALA A 226 -4.35 8.61 21.73
N GLU A 227 -4.86 9.33 22.72
CA GLU A 227 -5.89 8.85 23.62
C GLU A 227 -7.18 8.54 22.86
N ASN A 228 -7.57 9.43 21.94
CA ASN A 228 -8.77 9.22 21.12
C ASN A 228 -8.64 8.00 20.22
N ILE A 229 -7.47 7.74 19.63
CA ILE A 229 -7.23 6.56 18.80
C ILE A 229 -7.30 5.30 19.68
N ARG A 230 -6.55 5.27 20.78
CA ARG A 230 -6.51 4.12 21.71
C ARG A 230 -7.89 3.76 22.21
N ASP A 231 -8.63 4.74 22.73
CA ASP A 231 -9.92 4.52 23.39
C ASP A 231 -11.03 4.08 22.41
N ASN A 232 -10.83 4.27 21.11
CA ASN A 232 -11.78 3.90 20.06
C ASN A 232 -11.25 2.83 19.09
N TRP A 233 -10.06 2.28 19.33
CA TRP A 233 -9.39 1.36 18.40
C TRP A 233 -10.24 0.14 18.09
N GLU A 234 -10.78 -0.51 19.14
CA GLU A 234 -11.61 -1.72 18.98
C GLU A 234 -12.90 -1.42 18.21
N ASN A 235 -13.57 -0.31 18.50
CA ASN A 235 -14.78 0.11 17.78
C ASN A 235 -14.49 0.40 16.29
N PHE A 236 -13.34 1.01 16.01
CA PHE A 236 -12.88 1.23 14.64
C PHE A 236 -12.61 -0.10 13.92
N CYS A 237 -11.89 -1.02 14.55
CA CYS A 237 -11.60 -2.34 13.99
C CYS A 237 -12.88 -3.13 13.71
N GLU A 238 -13.86 -3.10 14.62
CA GLU A 238 -15.15 -3.76 14.42
C GLU A 238 -15.91 -3.17 13.21
N ALA A 239 -15.96 -1.83 13.10
CA ALA A 239 -16.63 -1.16 12.00
C ALA A 239 -15.94 -1.44 10.65
N LEU A 240 -14.61 -1.43 10.61
CA LEU A 240 -13.83 -1.76 9.41
C LEU A 240 -14.04 -3.22 9.00
N LYS A 241 -14.02 -4.16 9.96
CA LYS A 241 -14.28 -5.58 9.68
C LYS A 241 -15.67 -5.79 9.09
N LYS A 242 -16.70 -5.11 9.59
CA LYS A 242 -18.06 -5.14 9.00
C LYS A 242 -18.14 -4.52 7.61
N ALA A 243 -17.43 -3.41 7.38
CA ALA A 243 -17.32 -2.83 6.04
C ALA A 243 -16.70 -3.82 5.05
N ILE A 244 -15.65 -4.54 5.48
CA ILE A 244 -14.98 -5.57 4.69
C ILE A 244 -15.90 -6.78 4.46
N ASP A 245 -16.63 -7.23 5.48
CA ASP A 245 -17.58 -8.33 5.37
C ASP A 245 -18.72 -7.99 4.40
N PHE A 246 -19.21 -6.74 4.42
CA PHE A 246 -20.18 -6.22 3.46
C PHE A 246 -19.65 -6.29 2.02
N VAL A 247 -18.48 -5.73 1.73
CA VAL A 247 -17.95 -5.78 0.35
C VAL A 247 -17.61 -7.21 -0.09
N SER A 248 -17.17 -8.06 0.82
CA SER A 248 -16.78 -9.44 0.53
C SER A 248 -17.96 -10.36 0.26
N THR A 249 -19.07 -10.15 0.98
CA THR A 249 -20.26 -11.01 0.90
C THR A 249 -21.23 -10.49 -0.15
N GLU A 250 -21.52 -9.19 -0.13
CA GLU A 250 -22.61 -8.60 -0.92
C GLU A 250 -22.16 -8.14 -2.29
N LEU A 251 -20.91 -7.69 -2.41
CA LEU A 251 -20.32 -7.21 -3.65
C LEU A 251 -19.35 -8.25 -4.24
N LEU A 252 -19.15 -9.38 -3.56
CA LEU A 252 -18.25 -10.47 -3.93
C LEU A 252 -16.78 -10.03 -4.09
N CYS A 253 -16.41 -8.90 -3.46
CA CYS A 253 -15.05 -8.37 -3.46
C CYS A 253 -14.23 -9.04 -2.36
N LYS A 254 -13.75 -10.25 -2.63
CA LYS A 254 -13.02 -11.09 -1.65
C LYS A 254 -11.62 -10.58 -1.29
N ASN A 255 -11.02 -9.75 -2.15
CA ASN A 255 -9.68 -9.22 -1.95
C ASN A 255 -9.60 -7.75 -2.37
N ILE A 256 -8.85 -6.95 -1.62
CA ILE A 256 -8.74 -5.50 -1.77
C ILE A 256 -8.18 -5.08 -3.15
N ASP A 257 -7.42 -5.94 -3.83
CA ASP A 257 -6.92 -5.68 -5.19
C ASP A 257 -8.04 -5.53 -6.23
N PHE A 258 -9.24 -6.04 -5.93
CA PHE A 258 -10.43 -5.94 -6.77
C PHE A 258 -11.39 -4.83 -6.34
N LEU A 259 -11.08 -4.14 -5.25
CA LEU A 259 -11.86 -2.98 -4.85
C LEU A 259 -11.59 -1.83 -5.83
N PRO A 260 -12.61 -1.18 -6.42
CA PRO A 260 -12.43 -0.07 -7.35
C PRO A 260 -11.59 1.05 -6.73
N TYR A 261 -11.88 1.41 -5.48
CA TYR A 261 -11.14 2.41 -4.71
C TYR A 261 -11.08 2.04 -3.23
N GLN A 262 -9.88 2.02 -2.63
CA GLN A 262 -9.73 1.77 -1.18
C GLN A 262 -10.46 2.83 -0.33
N GLN A 263 -10.61 4.04 -0.86
CA GLN A 263 -11.36 5.15 -0.25
C GLN A 263 -12.81 4.78 0.07
N GLN A 264 -13.42 3.84 -0.66
CA GLN A 264 -14.77 3.36 -0.36
C GLN A 264 -14.85 2.71 1.03
N LEU A 265 -13.76 2.11 1.52
CA LEU A 265 -13.74 1.56 2.87
C LEU A 265 -13.81 2.64 3.95
N VAL A 266 -13.37 3.87 3.68
CA VAL A 266 -13.49 4.99 4.64
C VAL A 266 -14.97 5.29 4.90
N GLY A 267 -15.75 5.45 3.83
CA GLY A 267 -17.19 5.67 3.92
C GLY A 267 -17.91 4.49 4.57
N LEU A 268 -17.64 3.26 4.14
CA LEU A 268 -18.29 2.07 4.71
C LEU A 268 -17.94 1.87 6.19
N THR A 269 -16.68 2.09 6.57
CA THR A 269 -16.26 2.03 7.98
C THR A 269 -17.02 3.08 8.79
N LYS A 270 -17.23 4.28 8.23
CA LYS A 270 -18.05 5.29 8.89
C LYS A 270 -19.51 4.87 9.03
N PHE A 271 -20.08 4.23 8.02
CA PHE A 271 -21.44 3.72 8.10
C PHE A 271 -21.60 2.71 9.26
N TYR A 272 -20.66 1.77 9.37
CA TYR A 272 -20.67 0.74 10.41
C TYR A 272 -20.20 1.23 11.79
N SER A 273 -19.72 2.48 11.93
CA SER A 273 -19.33 3.05 13.22
C SER A 273 -20.49 3.27 14.18
N TYR A 274 -21.70 3.43 13.64
CA TYR A 274 -22.90 3.76 14.39
C TYR A 274 -23.88 2.59 14.47
N LYS A 275 -23.93 1.74 13.43
CA LYS A 275 -24.92 0.68 13.33
C LYS A 275 -24.31 -0.58 12.75
N SER A 276 -24.29 -1.62 13.57
CA SER A 276 -23.76 -2.93 13.20
C SER A 276 -24.61 -3.68 12.17
N ILE A 277 -25.92 -3.43 12.16
CA ILE A 277 -26.90 -4.15 11.33
C ILE A 277 -27.79 -3.12 10.63
N PRO A 278 -27.59 -2.85 9.33
CA PRO A 278 -28.43 -1.94 8.58
C PRO A 278 -29.81 -2.53 8.29
N ASN A 279 -30.82 -1.68 8.13
CA ASN A 279 -32.10 -2.09 7.58
C ASN A 279 -32.02 -2.19 6.04
N ALA A 280 -33.08 -2.70 5.39
CA ALA A 280 -33.09 -2.92 3.95
C ALA A 280 -32.89 -1.63 3.11
N GLU A 281 -33.46 -0.50 3.53
CA GLU A 281 -33.31 0.77 2.82
C GLU A 281 -31.89 1.33 2.92
N GLU A 282 -31.33 1.35 4.13
CA GLU A 282 -29.94 1.76 4.41
C GLU A 282 -28.95 0.86 3.64
N PHE A 283 -29.21 -0.44 3.63
CA PHE A 283 -28.39 -1.43 2.94
C PHE A 283 -28.39 -1.24 1.42
N ASN A 284 -29.57 -1.02 0.82
CA ASN A 284 -29.68 -0.71 -0.60
C ASN A 284 -29.03 0.64 -0.93
N ALA A 285 -29.17 1.63 -0.06
CA ALA A 285 -28.55 2.95 -0.20
C ALA A 285 -27.02 2.86 -0.27
N ILE A 286 -26.37 2.17 0.68
CA ILE A 286 -24.89 2.01 0.64
C ILE A 286 -24.44 1.18 -0.57
N LYS A 287 -25.25 0.21 -1.03
CA LYS A 287 -24.97 -0.56 -2.25
C LYS A 287 -25.01 0.32 -3.50
N ARG A 288 -26.03 1.17 -3.64
CA ARG A 288 -26.14 2.16 -4.73
C ARG A 288 -24.99 3.17 -4.70
N TRP A 289 -24.65 3.70 -3.52
CA TRP A 289 -23.48 4.57 -3.35
C TRP A 289 -22.17 3.88 -3.78
N PHE A 290 -21.97 2.61 -3.41
CA PHE A 290 -20.80 1.84 -3.84
C PHE A 290 -20.71 1.76 -5.37
N TRP A 291 -21.80 1.38 -6.05
CA TRP A 291 -21.79 1.24 -7.50
C TRP A 291 -21.63 2.58 -8.23
N ARG A 292 -22.29 3.64 -7.75
CA ARG A 292 -22.13 4.99 -8.30
C ARG A 292 -20.70 5.50 -8.18
N THR A 293 -20.08 5.30 -7.03
CA THR A 293 -18.68 5.70 -6.84
C THR A 293 -17.71 4.83 -7.65
N SER A 294 -18.00 3.53 -7.83
CA SER A 294 -17.19 2.59 -8.61
C SER A 294 -17.17 2.91 -10.12
N PHE A 295 -18.33 3.24 -10.69
CA PHE A 295 -18.48 3.66 -12.09
C PHE A 295 -18.41 5.18 -12.26
N SER A 296 -17.67 5.83 -11.36
CA SER A 296 -17.28 7.22 -11.51
C SER A 296 -15.77 7.36 -11.41
N ASN A 297 -15.22 8.45 -11.97
CA ASN A 297 -13.81 8.83 -11.73
C ASN A 297 -13.62 9.57 -10.40
N ARG A 298 -14.43 9.25 -9.36
CA ARG A 298 -14.52 10.02 -8.11
C ARG A 298 -13.16 10.24 -7.46
N TYR A 299 -12.42 9.17 -7.18
CA TYR A 299 -11.15 9.25 -6.46
C TYR A 299 -9.91 9.29 -7.38
N SER A 300 -10.11 9.35 -8.70
CA SER A 300 -9.04 9.34 -9.71
C SER A 300 -8.42 10.71 -9.97
N SER A 301 -9.00 11.79 -9.44
CA SER A 301 -8.53 13.17 -9.57
C SER A 301 -8.25 13.80 -8.21
N GLY A 302 -7.64 15.00 -8.19
CA GLY A 302 -7.34 15.75 -6.97
C GLY A 302 -8.55 15.97 -6.05
N THR A 303 -8.29 16.53 -4.85
CA THR A 303 -9.26 16.72 -3.76
C THR A 303 -9.91 15.43 -3.22
N THR A 304 -9.13 14.34 -3.19
CA THR A 304 -9.60 13.03 -2.72
C THR A 304 -10.14 13.09 -1.29
N THR A 305 -9.50 13.86 -0.40
CA THR A 305 -9.91 14.01 1.00
C THR A 305 -11.23 14.76 1.15
N GLU A 306 -11.44 15.81 0.39
CA GLU A 306 -12.69 16.58 0.37
C GLU A 306 -13.84 15.73 -0.15
N LYS A 307 -13.58 14.89 -1.16
CA LYS A 307 -14.56 13.92 -1.65
C LYS A 307 -14.90 12.88 -0.58
N MET A 308 -13.90 12.31 0.10
CA MET A 308 -14.16 11.37 1.20
C MET A 308 -14.94 12.01 2.35
N ASN A 309 -14.68 13.29 2.67
CA ASN A 309 -15.47 14.02 3.67
C ASN A 309 -16.93 14.18 3.21
N TYR A 310 -17.15 14.54 1.94
CA TYR A 310 -18.50 14.58 1.36
C TYR A 310 -19.18 13.20 1.36
N ASP A 311 -18.44 12.12 1.09
CA ASP A 311 -18.96 10.75 1.20
C ASP A 311 -19.44 10.46 2.62
N ILE A 312 -18.64 10.83 3.63
CA ILE A 312 -19.00 10.70 5.05
C ILE A 312 -20.26 11.52 5.37
N GLU A 313 -20.40 12.73 4.84
CA GLU A 313 -21.61 13.55 5.00
C GLU A 313 -22.84 12.82 4.46
N ILE A 314 -22.80 12.33 3.21
CA ILE A 314 -23.94 11.60 2.64
C ILE A 314 -24.22 10.31 3.40
N ILE A 315 -23.19 9.58 3.83
CA ILE A 315 -23.34 8.37 4.64
C ILE A 315 -23.98 8.70 5.99
N ASN A 316 -23.70 9.86 6.56
CA ASN A 316 -24.38 10.32 7.77
C ASN A 316 -25.86 10.65 7.52
N LEU A 317 -26.22 11.19 6.35
CA LEU A 317 -27.62 11.43 5.97
C LEU A 317 -28.42 10.13 5.82
N ILE A 318 -27.79 9.06 5.29
CA ILE A 318 -28.40 7.72 5.23
C ILE A 318 -28.83 7.26 6.63
N ARG A 319 -28.09 7.62 7.69
CA ARG A 319 -28.46 7.31 9.09
C ARG A 319 -29.76 7.97 9.53
N ASN A 320 -30.06 9.15 8.98
CA ASN A 320 -31.27 9.90 9.25
C ASN A 320 -32.43 9.51 8.31
N LYS A 321 -32.27 8.43 7.53
CA LYS A 321 -33.20 7.98 6.49
C LYS A 321 -33.36 9.00 5.34
N GLU A 322 -32.32 9.79 5.11
CA GLU A 322 -32.25 10.75 4.01
C GLU A 322 -31.37 10.18 2.91
N PHE A 323 -31.99 9.67 1.85
CA PHE A 323 -31.30 8.92 0.79
C PHE A 323 -31.03 9.74 -0.49
N GLU A 324 -31.65 10.92 -0.62
CA GLU A 324 -31.57 11.77 -1.84
C GLU A 324 -30.13 12.19 -2.18
N GLY A 325 -29.27 12.31 -1.16
CA GLY A 325 -27.86 12.62 -1.31
C GLY A 325 -27.09 11.63 -2.20
N ILE A 326 -27.57 10.39 -2.33
CA ILE A 326 -26.96 9.36 -3.20
C ILE A 326 -27.09 9.71 -4.69
N GLU A 327 -28.12 10.48 -5.06
CA GLU A 327 -28.34 10.87 -6.46
C GLU A 327 -27.32 11.91 -6.95
N THR A 328 -26.60 12.55 -6.03
CA THR A 328 -25.53 13.52 -6.36
C THR A 328 -24.32 12.84 -6.99
N PHE A 329 -24.14 11.53 -6.75
CA PHE A 329 -23.07 10.73 -7.34
C PHE A 329 -23.41 10.35 -8.76
N LYS A 330 -22.88 11.13 -9.70
CA LYS A 330 -23.06 10.90 -11.13
C LYS A 330 -22.07 9.85 -11.63
N MET A 331 -22.60 8.81 -12.28
CA MET A 331 -21.83 7.92 -13.13
C MET A 331 -21.28 8.71 -14.32
N ASN A 332 -20.05 8.44 -14.71
CA ASN A 332 -19.44 9.08 -15.89
C ASN A 332 -19.03 8.09 -16.98
N VAL A 333 -19.38 6.81 -16.83
CA VAL A 333 -19.09 5.74 -17.79
C VAL A 333 -20.05 5.75 -18.97
N SER A 334 -19.51 5.60 -20.17
CA SER A 334 -20.26 5.44 -21.42
C SER A 334 -19.85 4.16 -22.15
N GLU A 335 -20.61 3.74 -23.17
CA GLU A 335 -20.23 2.63 -24.04
C GLU A 335 -18.83 2.82 -24.65
N ILE A 336 -18.54 4.03 -25.13
CA ILE A 336 -17.23 4.40 -25.69
C ILE A 336 -16.12 4.24 -24.64
N GLU A 337 -16.37 4.64 -23.39
CA GLU A 337 -15.39 4.51 -22.31
C GLU A 337 -15.17 3.04 -21.91
N LEU A 338 -16.22 2.22 -21.90
CA LEU A 338 -16.11 0.76 -21.69
C LEU A 338 -15.28 0.10 -22.80
N ILE A 339 -15.49 0.47 -24.06
CA ILE A 339 -14.77 -0.09 -25.20
C ILE A 339 -13.30 0.38 -25.20
N ASN A 340 -13.04 1.66 -25.00
CA ASN A 340 -11.69 2.23 -25.13
C ASN A 340 -10.81 2.01 -23.89
N THR A 341 -11.39 1.63 -22.74
CA THR A 341 -10.61 1.34 -21.54
C THR A 341 -9.88 0.01 -21.69
N ASN A 342 -8.55 0.02 -21.58
CA ASN A 342 -7.77 -1.20 -21.52
C ASN A 342 -7.91 -1.89 -20.16
N PHE A 343 -8.17 -3.21 -20.19
CA PHE A 343 -8.22 -4.02 -18.99
C PHE A 343 -6.88 -3.98 -18.24
N SER A 344 -6.93 -3.52 -16.99
CA SER A 344 -5.74 -3.42 -16.15
C SER A 344 -6.09 -3.58 -14.68
N LYS A 345 -5.21 -4.27 -13.94
CA LYS A 345 -5.33 -4.45 -12.49
C LYS A 345 -5.33 -3.14 -11.70
N ALA A 346 -4.78 -2.07 -12.25
CA ALA A 346 -4.67 -0.77 -11.59
C ALA A 346 -5.83 0.17 -11.94
N ASN A 347 -6.65 -0.18 -12.94
CA ASN A 347 -7.74 0.65 -13.40
C ASN A 347 -9.02 0.33 -12.60
N SER A 348 -9.62 1.36 -12.00
CA SER A 348 -10.80 1.23 -11.14
C SER A 348 -12.03 0.74 -11.91
N LEU A 349 -12.23 1.19 -13.16
CA LEU A 349 -13.32 0.73 -14.02
C LEU A 349 -13.18 -0.76 -14.37
N SER A 350 -11.95 -1.25 -14.60
CA SER A 350 -11.69 -2.68 -14.80
C SER A 350 -12.11 -3.50 -13.58
N ARG A 351 -11.77 -3.04 -12.37
CA ARG A 351 -12.16 -3.69 -11.11
C ARG A 351 -13.68 -3.67 -10.90
N ALA A 352 -14.32 -2.53 -11.13
CA ALA A 352 -15.77 -2.38 -11.03
C ALA A 352 -16.51 -3.32 -12.00
N PHE A 353 -16.02 -3.42 -13.24
CA PHE A 353 -16.55 -4.37 -14.24
C PHE A 353 -16.42 -5.83 -13.79
N LEU A 354 -15.28 -6.24 -13.22
CA LEU A 354 -15.11 -7.61 -12.73
C LEU A 354 -16.07 -7.94 -11.58
N LEU A 355 -16.27 -7.01 -10.65
CA LEU A 355 -17.25 -7.18 -9.57
C LEU A 355 -18.68 -7.24 -10.11
N LEU A 356 -19.00 -6.42 -11.12
CA LEU A 356 -20.32 -6.46 -11.77
C LEU A 356 -20.57 -7.82 -12.41
N MET A 357 -19.61 -8.31 -13.20
CA MET A 357 -19.69 -9.65 -13.79
C MET A 357 -19.81 -10.75 -12.73
N ALA A 358 -19.08 -10.65 -11.63
CA ALA A 358 -19.17 -11.61 -10.52
C ALA A 358 -20.58 -11.70 -9.93
N GLN A 359 -21.30 -10.57 -9.84
CA GLN A 359 -22.70 -10.52 -9.40
C GLN A 359 -23.65 -11.23 -10.38
N SER A 360 -23.29 -11.33 -11.66
CA SER A 360 -24.03 -12.10 -12.67
C SER A 360 -23.79 -13.62 -12.58
N HIS A 361 -22.92 -14.07 -11.65
CA HIS A 361 -22.57 -15.47 -11.43
C HIS A 361 -22.14 -16.21 -12.72
N PRO A 362 -21.02 -15.79 -13.32
CA PRO A 362 -20.63 -16.21 -14.66
C PRO A 362 -20.37 -17.72 -14.70
N ARG A 363 -20.75 -18.34 -15.81
CA ARG A 363 -20.44 -19.73 -16.11
C ARG A 363 -19.25 -19.82 -17.06
N ASP A 364 -18.39 -20.79 -16.85
CA ASP A 364 -17.29 -21.11 -17.77
C ASP A 364 -17.86 -21.44 -19.15
N LEU A 365 -17.35 -20.77 -20.20
CA LEU A 365 -17.89 -20.84 -21.54
C LEU A 365 -17.93 -22.26 -22.12
N VAL A 366 -16.95 -23.11 -21.76
CA VAL A 366 -16.81 -24.46 -22.35
C VAL A 366 -17.38 -25.52 -21.41
N LYS A 367 -17.13 -25.41 -20.11
CA LYS A 367 -17.53 -26.42 -19.12
C LYS A 367 -18.98 -26.22 -18.63
N ASN A 368 -19.58 -25.03 -18.83
CA ASN A 368 -20.89 -24.64 -18.30
C ASN A 368 -21.02 -24.84 -16.78
N ILE A 369 -19.90 -24.73 -16.05
CA ILE A 369 -19.88 -24.76 -14.59
C ILE A 369 -19.77 -23.33 -14.07
N LYS A 370 -20.34 -23.04 -12.90
CA LYS A 370 -20.15 -21.75 -12.24
C LYS A 370 -18.66 -21.51 -12.03
N VAL A 371 -18.19 -20.31 -12.38
CA VAL A 371 -16.82 -19.91 -12.10
C VAL A 371 -16.62 -19.83 -10.59
N ASP A 372 -15.54 -20.42 -10.10
CA ASP A 372 -15.13 -20.26 -8.71
C ASP A 372 -14.54 -18.86 -8.51
N LEU A 373 -15.40 -17.94 -8.09
CA LEU A 373 -15.05 -16.57 -7.80
C LEU A 373 -14.08 -16.45 -6.62
N SER A 374 -14.06 -17.42 -5.69
CA SER A 374 -13.10 -17.40 -4.58
C SER A 374 -11.67 -17.60 -5.10
N THR A 375 -11.48 -18.54 -6.02
CA THR A 375 -10.21 -18.73 -6.71
C THR A 375 -9.88 -17.53 -7.61
N ALA A 376 -10.84 -17.05 -8.40
CA ALA A 376 -10.64 -15.92 -9.32
C ALA A 376 -10.28 -14.60 -8.61
N PHE A 377 -10.72 -14.42 -7.37
CA PHE A 377 -10.47 -13.23 -6.55
C PHE A 377 -9.48 -13.43 -5.38
N SER A 378 -8.90 -14.61 -5.19
CA SER A 378 -8.04 -14.93 -4.03
C SER A 378 -6.79 -14.05 -3.91
N LYS A 379 -6.05 -13.87 -5.01
CA LYS A 379 -5.02 -12.85 -5.27
C LYS A 379 -5.08 -12.58 -6.77
N TYR A 380 -4.90 -11.34 -7.23
CA TYR A 380 -5.07 -10.99 -8.65
C TYR A 380 -4.20 -11.89 -9.55
N ASN A 381 -4.79 -12.96 -10.07
CA ASN A 381 -4.14 -13.96 -10.90
C ASN A 381 -4.60 -13.73 -12.33
N ARG A 382 -3.74 -13.12 -13.16
CA ARG A 382 -4.02 -12.86 -14.58
C ARG A 382 -4.44 -14.12 -15.36
N LYS A 383 -4.20 -15.31 -14.83
CA LYS A 383 -4.56 -16.60 -15.45
C LYS A 383 -6.06 -16.93 -15.38
N GLU A 384 -6.88 -16.12 -14.72
CA GLU A 384 -8.33 -16.37 -14.60
C GLU A 384 -9.17 -15.42 -15.49
N PHE A 385 -8.54 -14.43 -16.12
CA PHE A 385 -9.18 -13.45 -17.00
C PHE A 385 -8.70 -13.65 -18.44
N HIS A 386 -9.64 -13.95 -19.34
CA HIS A 386 -9.31 -14.36 -20.70
C HIS A 386 -10.04 -13.52 -21.74
N HIS A 387 -9.41 -13.37 -22.91
CA HIS A 387 -10.04 -12.70 -24.04
C HIS A 387 -11.15 -13.60 -24.61
N THR A 388 -12.32 -13.03 -24.88
CA THR A 388 -13.45 -13.71 -25.51
C THR A 388 -13.14 -13.92 -26.99
N PHE A 389 -12.64 -12.90 -27.67
CA PHE A 389 -12.00 -13.02 -28.98
C PHE A 389 -10.49 -13.20 -28.75
N PRO A 390 -9.91 -14.38 -29.06
CA PRO A 390 -8.52 -14.66 -28.68
C PRO A 390 -7.52 -13.65 -29.24
N ASN A 391 -6.57 -13.23 -28.39
CA ASN A 391 -5.53 -12.25 -28.76
C ASN A 391 -4.75 -12.65 -30.02
N ALA A 392 -4.39 -13.94 -30.17
CA ALA A 392 -3.69 -14.41 -31.37
C ALA A 392 -4.53 -14.20 -32.64
N PHE A 393 -5.80 -14.61 -32.62
CA PHE A 393 -6.73 -14.40 -33.72
C PHE A 393 -6.85 -12.92 -34.09
N LEU A 394 -7.03 -12.03 -33.11
CA LEU A 394 -7.17 -10.60 -33.39
C LEU A 394 -5.88 -9.96 -33.92
N ARG A 395 -4.70 -10.40 -33.44
CA ARG A 395 -3.41 -9.91 -33.97
C ARG A 395 -3.20 -10.32 -35.43
N ASP A 396 -3.61 -11.53 -35.80
CA ASP A 396 -3.53 -12.03 -37.18
C ASP A 396 -4.49 -11.28 -38.11
N ASN A 397 -5.53 -10.63 -37.56
CA ASN A 397 -6.48 -9.76 -38.26
C ASN A 397 -6.17 -8.26 -38.10
N GLU A 398 -4.92 -7.92 -37.78
CA GLU A 398 -4.39 -6.54 -37.76
C GLU A 398 -5.05 -5.57 -36.76
N PHE A 399 -5.77 -6.08 -35.74
CA PHE A 399 -6.29 -5.24 -34.67
C PHE A 399 -5.17 -4.68 -33.79
N MET A 400 -5.31 -3.42 -33.38
CA MET A 400 -4.31 -2.77 -32.53
C MET A 400 -4.38 -3.33 -31.11
N LYS A 401 -3.23 -3.33 -30.42
CA LYS A 401 -3.14 -3.83 -29.03
C LYS A 401 -4.15 -3.18 -28.10
N HIS A 402 -4.43 -1.88 -28.25
CA HIS A 402 -5.38 -1.20 -27.37
C HIS A 402 -6.84 -1.66 -27.61
N GLU A 403 -7.20 -2.04 -28.85
CA GLU A 403 -8.51 -2.60 -29.19
C GLU A 403 -8.64 -4.03 -28.64
N ILE A 404 -7.61 -4.86 -28.82
CA ILE A 404 -7.61 -6.26 -28.35
C ILE A 404 -7.81 -6.33 -26.85
N PHE A 405 -7.11 -5.46 -26.11
CA PHE A 405 -7.13 -5.41 -24.65
C PHE A 405 -8.27 -4.53 -24.12
N SER A 406 -9.28 -4.21 -24.94
CA SER A 406 -10.52 -3.57 -24.49
C SER A 406 -11.12 -4.33 -23.31
N LEU A 407 -11.65 -3.60 -22.33
CA LEU A 407 -12.35 -4.15 -21.17
C LEU A 407 -13.48 -5.10 -21.59
N MET A 408 -14.19 -4.75 -22.67
CA MET A 408 -15.30 -5.54 -23.22
C MET A 408 -14.86 -6.84 -23.89
N ASN A 409 -13.56 -7.10 -24.06
CA ASN A 409 -13.08 -8.37 -24.57
C ASN A 409 -12.77 -9.39 -23.46
N PHE A 410 -12.87 -9.06 -22.17
CA PHE A 410 -12.48 -10.00 -21.09
C PHE A 410 -13.65 -10.78 -20.50
N CYS A 411 -13.41 -12.03 -20.12
CA CYS A 411 -14.36 -12.90 -19.41
C CYS A 411 -13.64 -13.73 -18.33
N PHE A 412 -14.42 -14.28 -17.40
CA PHE A 412 -13.92 -15.31 -16.49
C PHE A 412 -13.90 -16.65 -17.23
N LEU A 413 -12.77 -17.34 -17.18
CA LEU A 413 -12.64 -18.63 -17.86
C LEU A 413 -11.59 -19.48 -17.15
N SER A 414 -11.89 -20.77 -16.95
CA SER A 414 -10.90 -21.67 -16.35
C SER A 414 -9.72 -21.91 -17.29
N SER A 415 -8.54 -22.11 -16.72
CA SER A 415 -7.32 -22.34 -17.50
C SER A 415 -7.42 -23.53 -18.47
N ASP A 416 -8.17 -24.59 -18.13
CA ASP A 416 -8.41 -25.72 -19.03
C ASP A 416 -9.31 -25.35 -20.21
N SER A 417 -10.36 -24.57 -19.97
CA SER A 417 -11.24 -24.09 -21.03
C SER A 417 -10.49 -23.15 -21.97
N ASN A 418 -9.64 -22.28 -21.43
CA ASN A 418 -8.74 -21.45 -22.23
C ASN A 418 -7.77 -22.30 -23.08
N LYS A 419 -7.22 -23.39 -22.54
CA LYS A 419 -6.38 -24.33 -23.29
C LYS A 419 -7.15 -25.09 -24.39
N LYS A 420 -8.47 -25.26 -24.26
CA LYS A 420 -9.31 -25.84 -25.32
C LYS A 420 -9.62 -24.82 -26.41
N ILE A 421 -9.89 -23.56 -26.04
CA ILE A 421 -10.17 -22.48 -26.99
C ILE A 421 -8.91 -22.13 -27.80
N THR A 422 -7.73 -22.04 -27.16
CA THR A 422 -6.45 -21.69 -27.81
C THR A 422 -6.52 -20.37 -28.60
N ASN A 423 -6.20 -20.39 -29.90
CA ASN A 423 -6.31 -19.28 -30.84
C ASN A 423 -7.51 -19.46 -31.79
N ASN A 424 -8.44 -20.38 -31.51
CA ASN A 424 -9.60 -20.58 -32.37
C ASN A 424 -10.48 -19.33 -32.41
N LYS A 425 -10.85 -18.91 -33.61
CA LYS A 425 -11.76 -17.79 -33.81
C LYS A 425 -13.17 -18.08 -33.26
N PRO A 426 -13.92 -17.06 -32.81
CA PRO A 426 -15.25 -17.23 -32.22
C PRO A 426 -16.21 -18.09 -33.06
N SER A 427 -16.26 -17.88 -34.37
CA SER A 427 -17.12 -18.63 -35.30
C SER A 427 -16.85 -20.14 -35.32
N ILE A 428 -15.72 -20.59 -34.77
CA ILE A 428 -15.41 -22.01 -34.59
C ILE A 428 -15.75 -22.42 -33.16
N TYR A 429 -15.10 -21.81 -32.16
CA TYR A 429 -15.15 -22.37 -30.81
C TYR A 429 -16.52 -22.17 -30.14
N PHE A 430 -17.25 -21.08 -30.42
CA PHE A 430 -18.60 -20.87 -29.88
C PHE A 430 -19.58 -21.93 -30.35
N PHE A 431 -19.34 -22.56 -31.51
CA PHE A 431 -20.26 -23.52 -32.12
C PHE A 431 -19.77 -24.97 -32.05
N THR A 432 -18.52 -25.18 -31.63
CA THR A 432 -17.92 -26.52 -31.49
C THR A 432 -17.61 -26.92 -30.06
N LEU A 433 -17.29 -25.96 -29.17
CA LEU A 433 -16.87 -26.24 -27.79
C LEU A 433 -17.92 -25.84 -26.75
N ILE A 434 -18.81 -24.91 -27.06
CA ILE A 434 -19.88 -24.47 -26.15
C ILE A 434 -21.13 -25.31 -26.40
N ASP A 435 -21.81 -25.73 -25.33
CA ASP A 435 -23.09 -26.44 -25.43
C ASP A 435 -24.16 -25.54 -26.03
N GLN A 436 -24.61 -25.88 -27.24
CA GLN A 436 -25.60 -25.09 -27.98
C GLN A 436 -26.99 -25.08 -27.33
N LYS A 437 -27.29 -26.04 -26.46
CA LYS A 437 -28.56 -26.04 -25.71
C LYS A 437 -28.57 -24.98 -24.62
N GLU A 438 -27.41 -24.73 -24.02
CA GLU A 438 -27.24 -23.85 -22.86
C GLU A 438 -26.57 -22.52 -23.21
N ILE A 439 -26.23 -22.30 -24.49
CA ILE A 439 -25.45 -21.14 -24.94
C ILE A 439 -26.03 -19.79 -24.50
N ASN A 440 -27.36 -19.60 -24.57
CA ASN A 440 -27.97 -18.32 -24.16
C ASN A 440 -27.77 -18.07 -22.66
N ALA A 441 -27.96 -19.09 -21.81
CA ALA A 441 -27.75 -18.97 -20.38
C ALA A 441 -26.27 -18.70 -20.03
N ILE A 442 -25.34 -19.30 -20.78
CA ILE A 442 -23.91 -19.04 -20.65
C ILE A 442 -23.60 -17.58 -21.02
N LEU A 443 -24.10 -17.11 -22.16
CA LEU A 443 -23.89 -15.74 -22.65
C LEU A 443 -24.46 -14.70 -21.68
N GLU A 444 -25.70 -14.88 -21.22
CA GLU A 444 -26.36 -14.00 -20.24
C GLU A 444 -25.56 -13.91 -18.94
N SER A 445 -25.11 -15.06 -18.39
CA SER A 445 -24.33 -15.08 -17.14
C SER A 445 -22.98 -14.35 -17.23
N ASN A 446 -22.44 -14.16 -18.45
CA ASN A 446 -21.18 -13.48 -18.70
C ASN A 446 -21.35 -12.05 -19.24
N LEU A 447 -22.58 -11.55 -19.31
CA LEU A 447 -22.93 -10.28 -19.97
C LEU A 447 -22.35 -10.23 -21.39
N LEU A 448 -22.57 -11.28 -22.18
CA LEU A 448 -22.16 -11.38 -23.58
C LEU A 448 -23.36 -11.21 -24.52
N PRO A 449 -23.17 -10.65 -25.74
CA PRO A 449 -24.24 -10.51 -26.73
C PRO A 449 -24.98 -11.82 -27.01
N LEU A 450 -26.31 -11.78 -26.97
CA LEU A 450 -27.17 -12.92 -27.34
C LEU A 450 -27.33 -13.07 -28.86
N ASP A 451 -27.15 -11.97 -29.60
CA ASP A 451 -27.14 -12.00 -31.06
C ASP A 451 -25.92 -12.79 -31.53
N LYS A 452 -26.17 -13.98 -32.10
CA LYS A 452 -25.10 -14.89 -32.49
C LYS A 452 -24.33 -14.44 -33.73
N THR A 453 -24.86 -13.50 -34.50
CA THR A 453 -24.23 -13.00 -35.74
C THR A 453 -22.82 -12.48 -35.48
N VAL A 454 -22.61 -11.77 -34.36
CA VAL A 454 -21.28 -11.24 -33.98
C VAL A 454 -20.22 -12.33 -33.80
N TYR A 455 -20.62 -13.55 -33.40
CA TYR A 455 -19.70 -14.67 -33.29
C TYR A 455 -19.55 -15.44 -34.60
N VAL A 456 -20.65 -15.60 -35.37
CA VAL A 456 -20.63 -16.31 -36.66
C VAL A 456 -19.74 -15.59 -37.68
N GLU A 457 -19.82 -14.27 -37.70
CA GLU A 457 -19.08 -13.41 -38.64
C GLU A 457 -17.70 -13.01 -38.13
N ASP A 458 -17.34 -13.44 -36.91
CA ASP A 458 -16.15 -12.97 -36.19
C ASP A 458 -16.07 -11.42 -36.11
N ASP A 459 -17.22 -10.73 -36.05
CA ASP A 459 -17.32 -9.27 -36.01
C ASP A 459 -16.97 -8.73 -34.62
N PHE A 460 -15.67 -8.49 -34.42
CA PHE A 460 -15.14 -8.00 -33.16
C PHE A 460 -15.66 -6.61 -32.79
N LYS A 461 -15.88 -5.71 -33.75
CA LYS A 461 -16.33 -4.34 -33.45
C LYS A 461 -17.78 -4.35 -32.98
N ALA A 462 -18.66 -5.03 -33.72
CA ALA A 462 -20.04 -5.20 -33.31
C ALA A 462 -20.15 -5.94 -31.96
N PHE A 463 -19.29 -6.95 -31.72
CA PHE A 463 -19.23 -7.62 -30.42
C PHE A 463 -18.94 -6.64 -29.26
N LEU A 464 -17.92 -5.78 -29.41
CA LEU A 464 -17.56 -4.80 -28.36
C LEU A 464 -18.70 -3.81 -28.11
N GLU A 465 -19.33 -3.30 -29.16
CA GLU A 465 -20.47 -2.35 -29.07
C GLU A 465 -21.66 -2.97 -28.36
N ARG A 466 -22.13 -4.14 -28.82
CA ARG A 466 -23.27 -4.84 -28.21
C ARG A 466 -23.01 -5.24 -26.77
N ARG A 467 -21.78 -5.63 -26.45
CA ARG A 467 -21.42 -5.96 -25.07
C ARG A 467 -21.41 -4.72 -24.19
N ALA A 468 -20.91 -3.60 -24.68
CA ALA A 468 -20.91 -2.34 -23.94
C ALA A 468 -22.34 -1.87 -23.63
N GLU A 469 -23.29 -2.00 -24.56
CA GLU A 469 -24.71 -1.71 -24.35
C GLU A 469 -25.31 -2.57 -23.21
N LEU A 470 -25.03 -3.88 -23.23
CA LEU A 470 -25.49 -4.82 -22.20
C LEU A 470 -24.90 -4.50 -20.82
N VAL A 471 -23.58 -4.28 -20.77
CA VAL A 471 -22.89 -3.94 -19.52
C VAL A 471 -23.39 -2.61 -18.98
N LEU A 472 -23.56 -1.59 -19.82
CA LEU A 472 -24.09 -0.29 -19.40
C LEU A 472 -25.54 -0.39 -18.89
N THR A 473 -26.35 -1.26 -19.49
CA THR A 473 -27.69 -1.56 -19.00
C THR A 473 -27.65 -2.21 -17.61
N GLU A 474 -26.79 -3.20 -17.42
CA GLU A 474 -26.63 -3.86 -16.12
C GLU A 474 -26.06 -2.91 -15.05
N ILE A 475 -25.17 -1.99 -15.40
CA ILE A 475 -24.71 -0.94 -14.48
C ILE A 475 -25.89 -0.09 -14.00
N LYS A 476 -26.79 0.32 -14.90
CA LYS A 476 -27.97 1.13 -14.55
C LYS A 476 -28.93 0.41 -13.60
N THR A 477 -28.96 -0.94 -13.58
CA THR A 477 -29.81 -1.69 -12.62
C THR A 477 -29.26 -1.66 -11.19
N LYS A 478 -27.97 -1.36 -11.02
CA LYS A 478 -27.32 -1.31 -9.70
C LYS A 478 -27.36 0.07 -9.02
N ILE A 479 -27.74 1.11 -9.75
CA ILE A 479 -27.46 2.52 -9.43
C ILE A 479 -28.68 3.29 -8.93
#